data_AF-S4NMP3-F1
#
_entry.id   AF-S4NMP3-F1
#
_cell.length_a   1.000
_cell.length_b   1.000
_cell.length_c   1.000
_cell.angle_alpha   90.00
_cell.angle_beta   90.00
_cell.angle_gamma   90.00
#
_symmetry.space_group_name_H-M   'P 1'
#
loop_
_entity.id
_entity.type
_entity.pdbx_description
1 polymer ?
#
loop_
_entity_poly.entity_id
_entity_poly.type
_entity_poly.pdbx_seq_one_letter_code
_entity_poly.pdbx_strand_id
1 'polypeptide(L)'
;MQKLYRLLHQVLKDQNSELAAKVMIELLGTYTDENASYAREDAIKCIVTALADPNTFLLDPLLALKPVRFLERELIHDLLNIFVSEKLSSYQTFYNNHKEFVHSQGLNHELNIKKMRILTFMQMAESNPEITFDEIISELEIEEKNVEAFVIEVLKTRLVRARMDQAART
;
A
#
# COMPACT_ATOMS: atom_id res chain seq x y z
N MET A 1 -22.29 -18.00 1.98
CA MET A 1 -21.42 -17.07 2.74
C MET A 1 -20.95 -15.86 1.91
N GLN A 2 -20.46 -16.03 0.68
CA GLN A 2 -19.95 -14.92 -0.18
C GLN A 2 -20.95 -13.76 -0.41
N LYS A 3 -22.26 -14.04 -0.57
CA LYS A 3 -23.29 -12.99 -0.67
C LYS A 3 -23.44 -12.14 0.59
N LEU A 4 -23.21 -12.72 1.77
CA LEU A 4 -23.32 -12.03 3.05
C LEU A 4 -22.18 -11.02 3.20
N TYR A 5 -20.96 -11.42 2.87
CA TYR A 5 -19.78 -10.57 2.86
C TYR A 5 -19.89 -9.44 1.82
N ARG A 6 -20.45 -9.68 0.63
CA ARG A 6 -20.75 -8.62 -0.35
C ARG A 6 -21.75 -7.60 0.19
N LEU A 7 -22.81 -8.06 0.88
CA LEU A 7 -23.78 -7.17 1.52
C LEU A 7 -23.12 -6.37 2.65
N LEU A 8 -22.31 -7.04 3.47
CA LEU A 8 -21.58 -6.41 4.57
C LEU A 8 -20.63 -5.33 4.03
N HIS A 9 -19.89 -5.62 2.95
CA HIS A 9 -19.03 -4.65 2.28
C HIS A 9 -19.82 -3.48 1.70
N GLN A 10 -20.98 -3.71 1.06
CA GLN A 10 -21.82 -2.62 0.55
C GLN A 10 -22.29 -1.68 1.66
N VAL A 11 -22.68 -2.22 2.82
CA VAL A 11 -23.11 -1.41 3.98
C VAL A 11 -21.92 -0.72 4.65
N LEU A 12 -20.78 -1.41 4.77
CA LEU A 12 -19.57 -0.86 5.39
C LEU A 12 -18.86 0.16 4.52
N LYS A 13 -19.01 0.12 3.20
CA LYS A 13 -18.44 1.13 2.29
C LYS A 13 -18.94 2.55 2.62
N ASP A 14 -20.15 2.67 3.15
CA ASP A 14 -20.77 3.93 3.52
C ASP A 14 -20.37 4.40 4.94
N GLN A 15 -20.09 3.46 5.86
CA GLN A 15 -19.86 3.77 7.27
C GLN A 15 -18.39 3.69 7.73
N ASN A 16 -17.59 2.79 7.18
CA ASN A 16 -16.20 2.56 7.60
C ASN A 16 -15.39 1.86 6.50
N SER A 17 -14.63 2.67 5.74
CA SER A 17 -13.74 2.19 4.65
C SER A 17 -12.73 1.14 5.12
N GLU A 18 -12.17 1.30 6.33
CA GLU A 18 -11.18 0.35 6.88
C GLU A 18 -11.78 -1.05 7.15
N LEU A 19 -12.98 -1.10 7.74
CA LEU A 19 -13.67 -2.37 7.97
C LEU A 19 -14.17 -2.99 6.67
N ALA A 20 -14.61 -2.15 5.72
CA ALA A 20 -15.00 -2.60 4.39
C ALA A 20 -13.83 -3.27 3.66
N ALA A 21 -12.61 -2.73 3.79
CA ALA A 21 -11.39 -3.31 3.23
C ALA A 21 -11.02 -4.64 3.92
N LYS A 22 -11.04 -4.72 5.26
CA LYS A 22 -10.79 -5.98 5.99
C LYS A 22 -11.77 -7.10 5.62
N VAL A 23 -13.06 -6.77 5.56
CA VAL A 23 -14.12 -7.70 5.16
C VAL A 23 -13.95 -8.15 3.71
N MET A 24 -13.44 -7.27 2.85
CA MET A 24 -13.16 -7.59 1.44
C MET A 24 -11.94 -8.50 1.29
N ILE A 25 -10.88 -8.31 2.08
CA ILE A 25 -9.72 -9.20 2.15
C ILE A 25 -10.13 -10.60 2.62
N GLU A 26 -10.92 -10.68 3.70
CA GLU A 26 -11.45 -11.95 4.19
C GLU A 26 -12.34 -12.62 3.14
N LEU A 27 -13.22 -11.85 2.49
CA LEU A 27 -14.04 -12.34 1.38
C LEU A 27 -13.16 -12.90 0.24
N LEU A 28 -12.13 -12.18 -0.19
CA LEU A 28 -11.18 -12.62 -1.21
C LEU A 28 -10.43 -13.91 -0.80
N GLY A 29 -10.14 -14.07 0.50
CA GLY A 29 -9.58 -15.30 1.08
C GLY A 29 -10.54 -16.49 1.06
N THR A 30 -11.86 -16.25 1.06
CA THR A 30 -12.88 -17.31 0.98
C THR A 30 -13.16 -17.84 -0.44
N TYR A 31 -12.53 -17.28 -1.49
CA TYR A 31 -12.73 -17.78 -2.86
C TYR A 31 -11.88 -19.02 -3.15
N THR A 32 -12.53 -20.02 -3.74
CA THR A 32 -11.90 -21.21 -4.32
C THR A 32 -11.51 -20.95 -5.77
N ASP A 33 -10.64 -21.81 -6.32
CA ASP A 33 -10.12 -21.72 -7.71
C ASP A 33 -11.23 -21.55 -8.75
N GLU A 34 -12.38 -22.20 -8.54
CA GLU A 34 -13.53 -22.19 -9.45
C GLU A 34 -14.25 -20.82 -9.52
N ASN A 35 -14.19 -20.02 -8.44
CA ASN A 35 -14.82 -18.69 -8.39
C ASN A 35 -13.79 -17.54 -8.44
N ALA A 36 -12.50 -17.83 -8.53
CA ALA A 36 -11.43 -16.83 -8.58
C ALA A 36 -11.55 -15.90 -9.80
N SER A 37 -12.11 -16.40 -10.91
CA SER A 37 -12.39 -15.63 -12.12
C SER A 37 -13.40 -14.49 -11.86
N TYR A 38 -14.46 -14.75 -11.08
CA TYR A 38 -15.45 -13.74 -10.69
C TYR A 38 -14.92 -12.78 -9.62
N ALA A 39 -13.94 -13.21 -8.83
CA ALA A 39 -13.29 -12.39 -7.81
C ALA A 39 -12.27 -11.40 -8.40
N ARG A 40 -12.00 -11.44 -9.71
CA ARG A 40 -11.04 -10.55 -10.38
C ARG A 40 -11.41 -9.08 -10.21
N GLU A 41 -12.65 -8.71 -10.57
CA GLU A 41 -13.11 -7.32 -10.48
C GLU A 41 -13.16 -6.84 -9.02
N ASP A 42 -13.55 -7.72 -8.10
CA ASP A 42 -13.52 -7.44 -6.67
C ASP A 42 -12.08 -7.23 -6.17
N ALA A 43 -11.12 -8.06 -6.61
CA ALA A 43 -9.71 -7.91 -6.26
C ALA A 43 -9.14 -6.58 -6.77
N ILE A 44 -9.44 -6.18 -8.01
CA ILE A 44 -9.03 -4.88 -8.56
C ILE A 44 -9.60 -3.74 -7.71
N LYS A 45 -10.92 -3.76 -7.42
CA LYS A 45 -11.56 -2.74 -6.57
C LYS A 45 -10.97 -2.70 -5.16
N CYS A 46 -10.65 -3.87 -4.59
CA CYS A 46 -10.02 -3.96 -3.29
C CYS A 46 -8.62 -3.34 -3.29
N ILE A 47 -7.80 -3.65 -4.30
CA ILE A 47 -6.46 -3.08 -4.44
C ILE A 47 -6.56 -1.56 -4.61
N VAL A 48 -7.44 -1.07 -5.48
CA VAL A 48 -7.64 0.37 -5.70
C VAL A 48 -8.12 1.06 -4.42
N THR A 49 -9.05 0.46 -3.68
CA THR A 49 -9.53 1.01 -2.40
C THR A 49 -8.43 1.02 -1.36
N ALA A 50 -7.66 -0.07 -1.25
CA ALA A 50 -6.52 -0.18 -0.35
C ALA A 50 -5.41 0.81 -0.71
N LEU A 51 -5.15 1.04 -1.99
CA LEU A 51 -4.19 2.04 -2.48
C LEU A 51 -4.69 3.47 -2.21
N ALA A 52 -5.98 3.74 -2.44
CA ALA A 52 -6.60 5.03 -2.19
C ALA A 52 -6.65 5.38 -0.69
N ASP A 53 -6.70 4.36 0.18
CA ASP A 53 -6.72 4.55 1.62
C ASP A 53 -5.30 4.84 2.15
N PRO A 54 -5.04 6.03 2.73
CA PRO A 54 -3.71 6.41 3.21
C PRO A 54 -3.28 5.68 4.49
N ASN A 55 -4.18 4.94 5.16
CA ASN A 55 -3.88 4.23 6.40
C ASN A 55 -3.62 2.73 6.18
N THR A 56 -3.88 2.22 4.97
CA THR A 56 -3.77 0.79 4.65
C THR A 56 -2.39 0.48 4.05
N PHE A 57 -1.41 0.12 4.89
CA PHE A 57 -0.04 -0.18 4.45
C PHE A 57 0.25 -1.68 4.28
N LEU A 58 -0.55 -2.55 4.90
CA LEU A 58 -0.40 -4.00 4.78
C LEU A 58 -1.00 -4.50 3.46
N LEU A 59 -0.13 -4.65 2.45
CA LEU A 59 -0.48 -5.14 1.12
C LEU A 59 0.03 -6.58 0.88
N ASP A 60 0.97 -7.08 1.68
CA ASP A 60 1.41 -8.49 1.70
C ASP A 60 0.27 -9.52 1.72
N PRO A 61 -0.71 -9.42 2.64
CA PRO A 61 -1.81 -10.39 2.66
C PRO A 61 -2.65 -10.31 1.39
N LEU A 62 -2.73 -9.16 0.71
CA LEU A 62 -3.43 -9.04 -0.57
C LEU A 62 -2.68 -9.79 -1.67
N LEU A 63 -1.36 -9.66 -1.73
CA LEU A 63 -0.52 -10.33 -2.72
C LEU A 63 -0.54 -11.87 -2.56
N ALA A 64 -0.73 -12.36 -1.33
CA ALA A 64 -0.87 -13.78 -1.03
C ALA A 64 -2.22 -14.39 -1.48
N LEU A 65 -3.22 -13.58 -1.82
CA LEU A 65 -4.55 -14.06 -2.22
C LEU A 65 -4.50 -14.73 -3.60
N LYS A 66 -5.13 -15.90 -3.71
CA LYS A 66 -5.32 -16.62 -4.99
C LYS A 66 -5.88 -15.75 -6.13
N PRO A 67 -6.94 -14.93 -5.94
CA PRO A 67 -7.45 -14.07 -7.00
C PRO A 67 -6.46 -12.98 -7.44
N VAL A 68 -5.55 -12.55 -6.56
CA VAL A 68 -4.51 -11.56 -6.88
C VAL A 68 -3.36 -12.20 -7.65
N ARG A 69 -2.98 -13.44 -7.34
CA ARG A 69 -2.06 -14.21 -8.19
C ARG A 69 -2.61 -14.44 -9.60
N PHE A 70 -3.92 -14.67 -9.72
CA PHE A 70 -4.55 -14.78 -11.04
C PHE A 70 -4.49 -13.47 -11.85
N LEU A 71 -4.25 -12.34 -11.18
CA LEU A 71 -4.07 -11.01 -11.77
C LEU A 71 -2.61 -10.69 -12.10
N GLU A 72 -1.66 -11.63 -11.94
CA GLU A 72 -0.21 -11.42 -12.24
C GLU A 72 0.08 -10.86 -13.64
N ARG A 73 -0.86 -10.97 -14.58
CA ARG A 73 -0.72 -10.45 -15.96
C ARG A 73 -1.24 -9.02 -16.15
N GLU A 74 -1.78 -8.39 -15.11
CA GLU A 74 -2.40 -7.06 -15.17
C GLU A 74 -1.51 -6.00 -14.51
N LEU A 75 -1.59 -4.76 -15.01
CA LEU A 75 -0.85 -3.61 -14.48
C LEU A 75 -1.12 -3.34 -13.00
N ILE A 76 -2.31 -3.70 -12.49
CA ILE A 76 -2.66 -3.51 -11.08
C ILE A 76 -1.83 -4.41 -10.16
N HIS A 77 -1.49 -5.62 -10.62
CA HIS A 77 -0.67 -6.55 -9.85
C HIS A 77 0.78 -6.10 -9.86
N ASP A 78 1.28 -5.66 -11.01
CA ASP A 78 2.61 -5.06 -11.12
C ASP A 78 2.75 -3.86 -10.18
N LEU A 79 1.75 -2.98 -10.18
CA LEU A 79 1.67 -1.87 -9.22
C LEU A 79 1.69 -2.36 -7.78
N LEU A 80 0.84 -3.33 -7.40
CA LEU A 80 0.81 -3.88 -6.05
C LEU A 80 2.16 -4.50 -5.65
N ASN A 81 2.81 -5.21 -6.57
CA ASN A 81 4.11 -5.81 -6.37
C ASN A 81 5.20 -4.74 -6.18
N ILE A 82 5.14 -3.63 -6.93
CA ILE A 82 5.99 -2.47 -6.71
C ILE A 82 5.79 -1.93 -5.30
N PHE A 83 4.54 -1.82 -4.83
CA PHE A 83 4.23 -1.35 -3.47
C PHE A 83 4.75 -2.27 -2.35
N VAL A 84 4.84 -3.58 -2.59
CA VAL A 84 5.28 -4.56 -1.58
C VAL A 84 6.79 -4.80 -1.64
N SER A 85 7.38 -4.86 -2.83
CA SER A 85 8.74 -5.35 -3.04
C SER A 85 9.70 -4.35 -3.69
N GLU A 86 9.22 -3.22 -4.21
CA GLU A 86 10.09 -2.21 -4.83
C GLU A 86 10.08 -0.87 -4.07
N LYS A 87 10.95 0.04 -4.53
CA LYS A 87 11.20 1.34 -3.93
C LYS A 87 10.40 2.46 -4.62
N LEU A 88 10.43 3.63 -4.00
CA LEU A 88 9.86 4.88 -4.53
C LEU A 88 10.25 5.14 -6.00
N SER A 89 11.51 4.88 -6.39
CA SER A 89 12.00 5.15 -7.74
C SER A 89 11.33 4.28 -8.81
N SER A 90 11.05 3.01 -8.50
CA SER A 90 10.31 2.10 -9.39
C SER A 90 8.86 2.54 -9.53
N TYR A 91 8.22 2.98 -8.43
CA TYR A 91 6.88 3.57 -8.49
C TYR A 91 6.83 4.85 -9.34
N GLN A 92 7.80 5.76 -9.22
CA GLN A 92 7.87 6.97 -10.05
C GLN A 92 8.01 6.63 -11.54
N THR A 93 8.82 5.63 -11.88
CA THR A 93 9.00 5.17 -13.25
C THR A 93 7.71 4.55 -13.79
N PHE A 94 7.06 3.69 -13.01
CA PHE A 94 5.77 3.10 -13.34
C PHE A 94 4.70 4.17 -13.53
N TYR A 95 4.63 5.14 -12.60
CA TYR A 95 3.69 6.25 -12.69
C TYR A 95 3.92 7.05 -13.96
N ASN A 96 5.17 7.35 -14.33
CA ASN A 96 5.47 8.08 -15.56
C ASN A 96 5.01 7.34 -16.83
N ASN A 97 5.13 6.01 -16.85
CA ASN A 97 4.68 5.18 -17.97
C ASN A 97 3.15 4.92 -17.98
N HIS A 98 2.49 4.94 -16.82
CA HIS A 98 1.09 4.53 -16.64
C HIS A 98 0.20 5.61 -16.00
N LYS A 99 0.46 6.90 -16.26
CA LYS A 99 -0.31 8.04 -15.70
C LYS A 99 -1.82 7.91 -15.94
N GLU A 100 -2.21 7.50 -17.14
CA GLU A 100 -3.62 7.32 -17.51
C GLU A 100 -4.30 6.21 -16.70
N PHE A 101 -3.58 5.13 -16.37
CA PHE A 101 -4.11 4.06 -15.54
C PHE A 101 -4.36 4.54 -14.11
N VAL A 102 -3.39 5.22 -13.49
CA VAL A 102 -3.53 5.72 -12.11
C VAL A 102 -4.64 6.77 -12.01
N HIS A 103 -4.75 7.64 -13.01
CA HIS A 103 -5.83 8.64 -13.07
C HIS A 103 -7.20 7.98 -13.32
N SER A 104 -7.27 6.98 -14.20
CA SER A 104 -8.51 6.23 -14.49
C SER A 104 -9.01 5.42 -13.30
N GLN A 105 -8.12 5.00 -12.39
CA GLN A 105 -8.49 4.33 -11.14
C GLN A 105 -8.89 5.31 -10.02
N GLY A 106 -8.78 6.63 -10.24
CA GLY A 106 -9.09 7.65 -9.24
C GLY A 106 -8.06 7.75 -8.12
N LEU A 107 -6.84 7.22 -8.34
CA LEU A 107 -5.77 7.22 -7.36
C LEU A 107 -5.03 8.57 -7.36
N ASN A 108 -4.86 9.16 -6.19
CA ASN A 108 -4.17 10.43 -6.05
C ASN A 108 -2.65 10.20 -5.96
N HIS A 109 -1.91 10.72 -6.93
CA HIS A 109 -0.46 10.52 -7.02
C HIS A 109 0.28 11.04 -5.77
N GLU A 110 -0.12 12.18 -5.22
CA GLU A 110 0.56 12.75 -4.05
C GLU A 110 0.39 11.89 -2.80
N LEU A 111 -0.81 11.33 -2.59
CA LEU A 111 -1.08 10.41 -1.48
C LEU A 111 -0.29 9.11 -1.66
N ASN A 112 -0.26 8.58 -2.88
CA ASN A 112 0.51 7.38 -3.18
C ASN A 112 2.01 7.59 -3.01
N ILE A 113 2.57 8.74 -3.41
CA ILE A 113 3.98 9.09 -3.19
C ILE A 113 4.29 9.12 -1.69
N LYS A 114 3.47 9.81 -0.89
CA LYS A 114 3.63 9.85 0.57
C LYS A 114 3.55 8.44 1.17
N LYS A 115 2.60 7.63 0.72
CA LYS A 115 2.44 6.24 1.15
C LYS A 115 3.64 5.38 0.78
N MET A 116 4.16 5.54 -0.43
CA MET A 116 5.33 4.80 -0.92
C MET A 116 6.58 5.14 -0.12
N ARG A 117 6.73 6.42 0.23
CA ARG A 117 7.80 6.87 1.14
C ARG A 117 7.73 6.14 2.48
N ILE A 118 6.53 6.02 3.06
CA ILE A 118 6.36 5.33 4.36
C ILE A 118 6.67 3.84 4.23
N LEU A 119 6.20 3.18 3.17
CA LEU A 119 6.49 1.77 2.90
C LEU A 119 7.98 1.51 2.68
N THR A 120 8.64 2.35 1.89
CA THR A 120 10.09 2.25 1.67
C THR A 120 10.83 2.39 3.00
N PHE A 121 10.44 3.37 3.82
CA PHE A 121 11.00 3.54 5.17
C PHE A 121 10.77 2.32 6.07
N MET A 122 9.59 1.69 6.02
CA MET A 122 9.33 0.46 6.77
C MET A 122 10.23 -0.69 6.33
N GLN A 123 10.38 -0.91 5.02
CA GLN A 123 11.26 -1.96 4.50
C GLN A 123 12.72 -1.72 4.89
N MET A 124 13.17 -0.47 4.87
CA MET A 124 14.48 -0.10 5.39
C MET A 124 14.61 -0.37 6.88
N ALA A 125 13.58 -0.04 7.68
CA ALA A 125 13.59 -0.22 9.13
C ALA A 125 13.51 -1.70 9.54
N GLU A 126 12.91 -2.54 8.68
CA GLU A 126 12.91 -3.99 8.84
C GLU A 126 14.29 -4.59 8.53
N SER A 127 14.94 -4.12 7.46
CA SER A 127 16.28 -4.60 7.08
C SER A 127 17.39 -4.08 7.99
N ASN A 128 17.26 -2.84 8.48
CA ASN A 128 18.24 -2.15 9.30
C ASN A 128 17.56 -1.52 10.52
N PRO A 129 17.90 -1.94 11.75
CA PRO A 129 17.33 -1.36 12.96
C PRO A 129 17.85 0.05 13.26
N GLU A 130 18.97 0.44 12.65
CA GLU A 130 19.56 1.78 12.74
C GLU A 130 19.61 2.38 11.34
N ILE A 131 18.87 3.47 11.11
CA ILE A 131 18.83 4.15 9.82
C ILE A 131 19.33 5.58 10.04
N THR A 132 20.36 5.97 9.29
CA THR A 132 20.86 7.35 9.32
C THR A 132 19.96 8.27 8.50
N PHE A 133 19.98 9.57 8.83
CA PHE A 133 19.25 10.57 8.05
C PHE A 133 19.71 10.62 6.60
N ASP A 134 21.00 10.36 6.33
CA ASP A 134 21.57 10.36 4.98
C ASP A 134 20.97 9.26 4.09
N GLU A 135 20.79 8.06 4.64
CA GLU A 135 20.14 6.94 3.94
C GLU A 135 18.67 7.25 3.65
N ILE A 136 17.95 7.87 4.59
CA ILE A 136 16.56 8.31 4.40
C ILE A 136 16.47 9.37 3.30
N ILE A 137 17.38 10.35 3.28
CA ILE A 137 17.42 11.41 2.26
C ILE A 137 17.67 10.81 0.88
N SER A 138 18.63 9.90 0.79
CA SER A 138 19.03 9.22 -0.44
C SER A 138 17.91 8.34 -0.99
N GLU A 139 17.29 7.50 -0.15
CA GLU A 139 16.27 6.53 -0.58
C GLU A 139 14.88 7.15 -0.81
N LEU A 140 14.48 8.14 0.00
CA LEU A 140 13.15 8.75 -0.11
C LEU A 140 13.13 10.04 -0.95
N GLU A 141 14.30 10.49 -1.41
CA GLU A 141 14.49 11.74 -2.17
C GLU A 141 13.76 12.92 -1.51
N ILE A 142 13.94 13.06 -0.18
CA ILE A 142 13.38 14.16 0.60
C ILE A 142 14.48 15.08 1.09
N GLU A 143 14.18 16.38 1.10
CA GLU A 143 15.10 17.36 1.68
C GLU A 143 15.33 17.07 3.17
N GLU A 144 16.56 17.25 3.64
CA GLU A 144 16.96 17.03 5.04
C GLU A 144 16.04 17.75 6.04
N LYS A 145 15.57 18.95 5.69
CA LYS A 145 14.61 19.74 6.50
C LYS A 145 13.24 19.08 6.71
N ASN A 146 12.84 18.18 5.79
CA ASN A 146 11.56 17.50 5.81
C ASN A 146 11.67 16.07 6.34
N VAL A 147 12.89 15.54 6.52
CA VAL A 147 13.12 14.20 7.10
C VAL A 147 12.53 14.11 8.50
N GLU A 148 12.82 15.06 9.38
CA GLU A 148 12.29 15.03 10.76
C GLU A 148 10.76 15.03 10.78
N ALA A 149 10.14 15.93 10.00
CA ALA A 149 8.69 15.99 9.90
C ALA A 149 8.09 14.67 9.40
N PHE A 150 8.74 14.06 8.41
CA PHE A 150 8.34 12.77 7.85
C PHE A 150 8.48 11.63 8.88
N VAL A 151 9.62 11.54 9.58
CA VAL A 151 9.85 10.53 10.61
C VAL A 151 8.82 10.68 11.74
N ILE A 152 8.50 11.91 12.15
CA ILE A 152 7.44 12.19 13.13
C ILE A 152 6.06 11.76 12.61
N GLU A 153 5.74 12.00 11.34
CA GLU A 153 4.49 11.50 10.72
C GLU A 153 4.44 9.97 10.74
N VAL A 154 5.52 9.29 10.35
CA VAL A 154 5.61 7.81 10.41
C VAL A 154 5.42 7.32 11.85
N LEU A 155 6.09 7.94 12.84
CA LEU A 155 5.92 7.59 14.25
C LEU A 155 4.46 7.81 14.73
N LYS A 156 3.77 8.85 14.23
CA LYS A 156 2.35 9.10 14.53
C LYS A 156 1.43 8.03 13.98
N THR A 157 1.75 7.44 12.83
CA THR A 157 0.96 6.32 12.28
C THR A 157 1.01 5.06 13.15
N ARG A 158 1.89 5.01 14.18
CA ARG A 158 2.12 3.86 15.08
C ARG A 158 2.59 2.59 14.38
N LEU A 159 2.90 2.65 13.10
CA LEU A 159 3.37 1.52 12.31
C LEU A 159 4.79 1.12 12.70
N VAL A 160 5.62 2.11 13.05
CA VAL A 160 6.99 1.91 13.53
C VAL A 160 7.15 2.59 14.87
N ARG A 161 7.84 1.92 15.81
CA ARG A 161 8.33 2.53 17.04
C ARG A 161 9.84 2.66 16.94
N ALA A 162 10.31 3.88 16.68
CA ALA A 162 11.72 4.22 16.68
C ALA A 162 11.99 5.35 17.68
N ARG A 163 13.23 5.42 18.18
CA ARG A 163 13.76 6.63 18.84
C ARG A 163 14.64 7.34 17.82
N MET A 164 14.42 8.63 17.67
CA MET A 164 15.24 9.50 16.84
C MET A 164 16.29 10.16 17.73
N ASP A 165 17.56 10.11 17.33
CA ASP A 165 18.67 10.81 17.98
C ASP A 165 19.19 11.91 17.06
N GLN A 166 18.68 13.13 17.28
CA GLN A 166 19.00 14.30 16.47
C GLN A 166 20.48 14.70 16.58
N ALA A 167 21.17 14.33 17.67
CA ALA A 167 22.59 14.63 17.86
C ALA A 167 23.49 13.64 17.09
N ALA A 168 23.07 12.38 16.97
CA ALA A 168 23.78 11.35 16.23
C ALA A 168 23.40 11.27 14.73
N ARG A 169 22.37 12.00 14.27
CA ARG A 169 21.79 11.89 12.92
C ARG A 169 21.40 10.44 12.58
N THR A 170 20.77 9.77 13.54
CA THR A 170 20.22 8.40 13.47
C THR A 170 18.85 8.28 14.12
#